data_AF-A0A6L4WPB4-F1
#
_entry.id   AF-A0A6L4WPB4-F1
#
_cell.length_a   1.000
_cell.length_b   1.000
_cell.length_c   1.000
_cell.angle_alpha   90.00
_cell.angle_beta   90.00
_cell.angle_gamma   90.00
#
_symmetry.space_group_name_H-M   'P 1'
#
loop_
_entity.id
_entity.type
_entity.pdbx_description
1 polymer ?
#
loop_
_entity_poly.entity_id
_entity_poly.type
_entity_poly.pdbx_seq_one_letter_code
_entity_poly.pdbx_strand_id
1 'polypeptide(L)'
;MMAEEEIKEEIKEETPSIEEETTTSANIEESTISEEAGQKEEENSQDIKQTQEEEKKEAVQKKVPFLNKILFALVGFLLIVLIIGTVLFFMGFFDAKEEIKNEEVQKQEKIVNEDNSFNIKDINSKKLNQQLLLLTNKNIIAEEENNKREKLEQEKKIKQEEEKKRKESLALEEEKISKEKALLENKKIELEKQKEELEILKNEAINLRNEMINSKKILEMEKEEAIAEVAEVKVEEEAEEKIIEIKEEIKEKTPMSENKFVSLINIAKIKGSLYKSYLDKITSINSDVKLCRDDLNRIELYYGPFEDNSIRNDLYKKLQENGIENSYEVELTKEEFDKRCNY
;
A
#
# COMPACT_ATOMS: atom_id res chain seq x y z
N MET A 1 1.51 -63.01 -22.33
CA MET A 1 0.21 -62.87 -23.02
C MET A 1 -0.71 -62.16 -22.04
N MET A 2 -0.76 -60.83 -22.02
CA MET A 2 -1.14 -59.88 -23.09
C MET A 2 -2.59 -60.08 -23.54
N ALA A 3 -3.37 -59.05 -23.27
CA ALA A 3 -4.59 -58.66 -23.96
C ALA A 3 -4.39 -57.20 -24.41
N GLU A 4 -5.00 -56.85 -25.55
CA GLU A 4 -5.71 -55.58 -25.88
C GLU A 4 -5.07 -54.21 -25.47
N GLU A 5 -5.16 -53.13 -26.24
CA GLU A 5 -6.09 -52.74 -27.31
C GLU A 5 -5.49 -51.65 -28.22
N GLU A 6 -6.23 -51.16 -29.22
CA GLU A 6 -5.84 -50.11 -30.18
C GLU A 6 -6.63 -48.79 -29.96
N ILE A 7 -6.58 -47.68 -30.72
CA ILE A 7 -5.98 -47.33 -32.04
C ILE A 7 -5.86 -45.78 -32.19
N LYS A 8 -5.03 -45.28 -33.14
CA LYS A 8 -5.08 -43.94 -33.82
C LYS A 8 -4.64 -42.66 -33.06
N GLU A 9 -3.69 -41.87 -33.61
CA GLU A 9 -3.74 -40.86 -34.71
C GLU A 9 -4.47 -39.55 -34.30
N GLU A 10 -4.02 -38.32 -34.59
CA GLU A 10 -2.80 -37.75 -35.20
C GLU A 10 -2.79 -36.20 -34.99
N ILE A 11 -1.64 -35.53 -35.23
CA ILE A 11 -1.43 -34.16 -35.78
C ILE A 11 -0.74 -33.11 -34.85
N LYS A 12 0.53 -32.79 -35.21
CA LYS A 12 1.25 -31.48 -35.37
C LYS A 12 1.05 -30.31 -34.36
N GLU A 13 1.99 -29.36 -34.19
CA GLU A 13 3.16 -28.97 -34.99
C GLU A 13 4.26 -28.36 -34.09
N GLU A 14 5.54 -28.53 -34.43
CA GLU A 14 6.69 -27.92 -33.73
C GLU A 14 7.27 -26.70 -34.47
N THR A 15 7.95 -25.87 -33.68
CA THR A 15 8.76 -24.67 -33.99
C THR A 15 9.52 -24.59 -35.32
N PRO A 16 9.75 -23.37 -35.86
CA PRO A 16 10.85 -23.05 -36.76
C PRO A 16 12.11 -22.51 -36.03
N SER A 17 13.29 -22.93 -36.49
CA SER A 17 14.63 -22.37 -36.25
C SER A 17 14.79 -20.99 -36.93
N ILE A 18 15.56 -20.00 -36.43
CA ILE A 18 17.03 -19.84 -36.39
C ILE A 18 17.75 -20.09 -37.72
N GLU A 19 18.29 -19.01 -38.30
CA GLU A 19 19.62 -18.84 -38.94
C GLU A 19 19.82 -17.31 -39.20
N GLU A 20 20.80 -16.66 -38.54
CA GLU A 20 22.03 -16.05 -39.12
C GLU A 20 21.80 -14.65 -39.79
N GLU A 21 22.71 -13.66 -39.76
CA GLU A 21 24.18 -13.68 -39.74
C GLU A 21 24.88 -12.61 -38.85
N THR A 22 26.04 -13.02 -38.36
CA THR A 22 27.32 -12.32 -38.04
C THR A 22 27.48 -10.81 -37.80
N THR A 23 28.30 -10.49 -36.79
CA THR A 23 29.07 -9.24 -36.66
C THR A 23 30.58 -9.53 -36.75
N THR A 24 31.34 -8.66 -37.41
CA THR A 24 32.81 -8.76 -37.56
C THR A 24 33.55 -7.67 -36.79
N SER A 25 34.76 -7.98 -36.34
CA SER A 25 35.57 -7.24 -35.36
C SER A 25 36.33 -6.02 -35.92
N ALA A 26 36.61 -5.01 -35.07
CA ALA A 26 37.98 -4.49 -34.82
C ALA A 26 38.03 -3.39 -33.75
N ASN A 27 39.17 -3.32 -33.04
CA ASN A 27 39.57 -2.31 -32.04
C ASN A 27 39.92 -0.95 -32.67
N ILE A 28 39.95 0.14 -31.88
CA ILE A 28 41.09 1.09 -31.75
C ILE A 28 40.84 2.23 -30.71
N GLU A 29 41.85 2.44 -29.87
CA GLU A 29 42.33 3.65 -29.15
C GLU A 29 41.43 4.51 -28.22
N GLU A 30 41.67 4.31 -26.91
CA GLU A 30 42.15 5.30 -25.92
C GLU A 30 42.41 6.76 -26.37
N SER A 31 41.90 7.73 -25.60
CA SER A 31 42.49 9.08 -25.50
C SER A 31 42.28 9.71 -24.11
N THR A 32 43.35 10.28 -23.56
CA THR A 32 43.46 10.86 -22.20
C THR A 32 43.53 12.39 -22.23
N ILE A 33 42.71 13.07 -21.41
CA ILE A 33 42.73 14.52 -21.10
C ILE A 33 42.06 14.72 -19.73
N SER A 34 42.48 15.54 -18.75
CA SER A 34 43.80 16.08 -18.34
C SER A 34 43.61 16.71 -16.94
N GLU A 35 44.64 16.71 -16.09
CA GLU A 35 44.64 17.52 -14.84
C GLU A 35 45.13 18.96 -15.11
N GLU A 36 44.54 19.94 -14.41
CA GLU A 36 45.14 21.17 -13.80
C GLU A 36 43.99 22.13 -13.43
N ALA A 37 43.74 22.44 -12.16
CA ALA A 37 44.48 23.31 -11.24
C ALA A 37 44.12 24.81 -11.38
N GLY A 38 43.54 25.38 -10.31
CA GLY A 38 43.22 26.81 -10.17
C GLY A 38 42.77 27.11 -8.74
N GLN A 39 43.46 28.02 -8.04
CA GLN A 39 43.34 28.22 -6.58
C GLN A 39 43.18 29.71 -6.25
N LYS A 40 42.41 30.02 -5.18
CA LYS A 40 42.39 31.31 -4.43
C LYS A 40 41.75 32.51 -5.18
N GLU A 41 41.29 33.60 -4.53
CA GLU A 41 41.42 34.16 -3.16
C GLU A 41 40.12 34.98 -2.84
N GLU A 42 39.48 34.85 -1.67
CA GLU A 42 39.40 35.81 -0.53
C GLU A 42 38.38 36.98 -0.62
N GLU A 43 38.14 37.64 0.53
CA GLU A 43 37.19 38.74 0.84
C GLU A 43 35.67 38.40 0.89
N ASN A 44 34.84 38.93 1.82
CA ASN A 44 35.05 39.76 3.03
C ASN A 44 33.92 39.52 4.07
N SER A 45 34.14 39.90 5.34
CA SER A 45 33.09 39.99 6.37
C SER A 45 32.17 41.19 6.17
N GLN A 46 30.90 41.09 6.58
CA GLN A 46 30.35 42.04 7.58
C GLN A 46 29.02 41.59 8.20
N ASP A 47 28.87 41.96 9.48
CA ASP A 47 27.77 41.65 10.40
C ASP A 47 26.77 42.82 10.41
N ILE A 48 25.47 42.55 10.22
CA ILE A 48 24.40 43.52 10.45
C ILE A 48 23.32 42.91 11.34
N LYS A 49 23.30 43.38 12.59
CA LYS A 49 22.25 43.13 13.57
C LYS A 49 20.94 43.80 13.15
N GLN A 50 19.82 43.10 13.32
CA GLN A 50 18.49 43.71 13.36
C GLN A 50 17.91 43.66 14.78
N THR A 51 17.15 44.71 15.11
CA THR A 51 16.63 45.04 16.43
C THR A 51 15.14 44.69 16.52
N GLN A 52 14.73 44.11 17.65
CA GLN A 52 13.40 44.09 18.30
C GLN A 52 12.14 43.90 17.39
N GLU A 53 11.43 42.78 17.47
CA GLU A 53 10.53 42.38 18.58
C GLU A 53 9.15 43.05 18.51
N GLU A 54 8.15 42.30 18.03
CA GLU A 54 6.74 42.50 18.39
C GLU A 54 6.00 41.15 18.42
N GLU A 55 5.20 40.91 19.46
CA GLU A 55 4.66 39.59 19.78
C GLU A 55 3.49 39.15 18.87
N LYS A 56 3.51 37.90 18.42
CA LYS A 56 2.29 37.08 18.33
C LYS A 56 2.48 35.74 19.03
N LYS A 57 1.61 35.48 20.02
CA LYS A 57 1.61 34.29 20.87
C LYS A 57 0.85 33.16 20.17
N GLU A 58 1.55 32.08 19.81
CA GLU A 58 0.92 30.77 19.58
C GLU A 58 1.65 29.67 20.34
N ALA A 59 0.91 28.63 20.72
CA ALA A 59 1.28 27.74 21.81
C ALA A 59 2.31 26.68 21.42
N VAL A 60 3.57 26.90 21.78
CA VAL A 60 4.63 25.87 21.68
C VAL A 60 4.38 24.76 22.70
N GLN A 61 3.88 23.62 22.22
CA GLN A 61 3.83 22.38 23.01
C GLN A 61 5.26 21.95 23.36
N LYS A 62 5.61 21.98 24.65
CA LYS A 62 6.93 21.55 25.14
C LYS A 62 7.11 20.04 24.93
N LYS A 63 7.87 19.65 23.91
CA LYS A 63 8.41 18.29 23.77
C LYS A 63 9.33 18.00 24.95
N VAL A 64 8.85 17.22 25.92
CA VAL A 64 9.69 16.71 27.01
C VAL A 64 10.77 15.80 26.40
N PRO A 65 12.07 16.00 26.69
CA PRO A 65 13.12 15.21 26.04
C PRO A 65 13.01 13.72 26.39
N PHE A 66 13.10 12.87 25.37
CA PHE A 66 12.95 11.40 25.48
C PHE A 66 13.89 10.77 26.53
N LEU A 67 15.05 11.41 26.79
CA LEU A 67 16.04 11.00 27.79
C LEU A 67 15.45 10.78 29.19
N ASN A 68 14.52 11.65 29.63
CA ASN A 68 13.93 11.52 30.97
C ASN A 68 13.08 10.24 31.08
N LYS A 69 12.40 9.83 29.99
CA LYS A 69 11.62 8.58 29.96
C LYS A 69 12.52 7.35 30.06
N ILE A 70 13.69 7.39 29.41
CA ILE A 70 14.71 6.32 29.47
C ILE A 70 15.30 6.24 30.89
N LEU A 71 15.57 7.38 31.52
CA LEU A 71 16.05 7.41 32.92
C LEU A 71 15.04 6.79 33.89
N PHE A 72 13.76 7.14 33.79
CA PHE A 72 12.71 6.53 34.60
C PHE A 72 12.52 5.02 34.33
N ALA A 73 12.67 4.59 33.07
CA ALA A 73 12.63 3.16 32.74
C ALA A 73 13.80 2.38 33.36
N LEU A 74 15.01 2.94 33.37
CA LEU A 74 16.20 2.32 33.95
C LEU A 74 16.13 2.26 35.49
N VAL A 75 15.63 3.32 36.14
CA VAL A 75 15.36 3.32 37.59
C VAL A 75 14.26 2.30 37.96
N GLY A 76 13.20 2.21 37.16
CA GLY A 76 12.13 1.23 37.35
C GLY A 76 12.61 -0.21 37.20
N PHE A 77 13.45 -0.50 36.20
CA PHE A 77 14.06 -1.82 36.02
C PHE A 77 14.93 -2.23 37.21
N LEU A 78 15.73 -1.30 37.74
CA LEU A 78 16.62 -1.57 38.88
C LEU A 78 15.83 -1.85 40.18
N LEU A 79 14.68 -1.19 40.39
CA LEU A 79 13.75 -1.52 41.47
C LEU A 79 13.13 -2.91 41.31
N ILE A 80 12.76 -3.33 40.09
CA ILE A 80 12.21 -4.67 39.83
C ILE A 80 13.24 -5.76 40.16
N VAL A 81 14.51 -5.57 39.76
CA VAL A 81 15.60 -6.51 40.10
C VAL A 81 15.79 -6.65 41.62
N LEU A 82 15.71 -5.55 42.37
CA LEU A 82 15.77 -5.58 43.83
C LEU A 82 14.59 -6.36 44.45
N ILE A 83 13.38 -6.18 43.95
CA ILE A 83 12.18 -6.90 44.43
C ILE A 83 12.29 -8.40 44.13
N ILE A 84 12.79 -8.78 42.95
CA ILE A 84 13.04 -10.19 42.61
C ILE A 84 14.10 -10.79 43.53
N GLY A 85 15.19 -10.04 43.81
CA GLY A 85 16.25 -10.46 44.72
C GLY A 85 15.76 -10.70 46.15
N THR A 86 14.91 -9.83 46.70
CA THR A 86 14.34 -10.03 48.04
C THR A 86 13.38 -11.22 48.09
N VAL A 87 12.56 -11.43 47.06
CA VAL A 87 11.70 -12.62 46.97
C VAL A 87 12.53 -13.91 46.91
N LEU A 88 13.58 -13.96 46.10
CA LEU A 88 14.48 -15.13 46.04
C LEU A 88 15.21 -15.40 47.37
N PHE A 89 15.58 -14.33 48.09
CA PHE A 89 16.14 -14.45 49.44
C PHE A 89 15.13 -15.06 50.43
N PHE A 90 13.88 -14.59 50.45
CA PHE A 90 12.83 -15.18 51.30
C PHE A 90 12.38 -16.58 50.86
N MET A 91 12.58 -16.97 49.60
CA MET A 91 12.36 -18.34 49.12
C MET A 91 13.51 -19.32 49.45
N GLY A 92 14.55 -18.87 50.16
CA GLY A 92 15.69 -19.73 50.53
C GLY A 92 16.56 -20.16 49.35
N PHE A 93 16.48 -19.47 48.20
CA PHE A 93 17.25 -19.81 47.00
C PHE A 93 18.77 -19.71 47.20
N PHE A 94 19.21 -18.98 48.23
CA PHE A 94 20.60 -18.77 48.61
C PHE A 94 21.02 -19.50 49.89
N ASP A 95 20.15 -20.30 50.50
CA ASP A 95 20.52 -21.10 51.68
C ASP A 95 21.41 -22.27 51.24
N ALA A 96 22.67 -22.23 51.67
CA ALA A 96 23.62 -23.29 51.41
C ALA A 96 23.16 -24.57 52.13
N LYS A 97 22.88 -25.61 51.36
CA LYS A 97 22.46 -26.92 51.88
C LYS A 97 23.55 -27.48 52.79
N GLU A 98 23.30 -27.51 54.10
CA GLU A 98 24.27 -28.02 55.08
C GLU A 98 24.61 -29.49 54.78
N GLU A 99 25.90 -29.78 54.60
CA GLU A 99 26.40 -31.14 54.41
C GLU A 99 26.42 -31.87 55.76
N ILE A 100 25.70 -33.00 55.82
CA ILE A 100 25.62 -33.86 56.99
C ILE A 100 26.99 -34.48 57.25
N LYS A 101 27.65 -34.05 58.34
CA LYS A 101 28.86 -34.70 58.84
C LYS A 101 28.51 -36.05 59.46
N ASN A 102 28.78 -37.13 58.74
CA ASN A 102 28.91 -38.45 59.33
C ASN A 102 30.38 -38.65 59.77
N GLU A 103 30.61 -38.80 61.06
CA GLU A 103 31.83 -39.45 61.56
C GLU A 103 31.73 -40.95 61.29
N GLU A 104 32.80 -41.59 60.80
CA GLU A 104 33.18 -42.93 61.27
C GLU A 104 34.62 -43.34 60.87
N VAL A 105 35.30 -43.92 61.86
CA VAL A 105 36.46 -44.84 61.80
C VAL A 105 37.71 -44.45 60.99
N GLN A 106 38.78 -44.09 61.72
CA GLN A 106 40.15 -44.15 61.22
C GLN A 106 40.58 -45.61 61.01
N LYS A 107 41.02 -45.97 59.80
CA LYS A 107 41.89 -47.13 59.56
C LYS A 107 43.18 -46.63 58.91
N GLN A 108 44.26 -46.56 59.70
CA GLN A 108 45.57 -46.14 59.22
C GLN A 108 46.19 -47.26 58.37
N GLU A 109 46.01 -47.21 57.06
CA GLU A 109 46.94 -47.87 56.14
C GLU A 109 48.17 -46.98 55.95
N LYS A 110 49.36 -47.59 55.98
CA LYS A 110 50.63 -46.89 55.79
C LYS A 110 50.63 -46.24 54.41
N ILE A 111 50.61 -44.92 54.37
CA ILE A 111 51.06 -44.17 53.20
C ILE A 111 52.55 -44.46 53.03
N VAL A 112 52.87 -45.38 52.12
CA VAL A 112 54.18 -45.37 51.47
C VAL A 112 54.17 -44.15 50.58
N ASN A 113 54.98 -43.14 50.93
CA ASN A 113 55.25 -42.04 50.02
C ASN A 113 56.09 -42.60 48.87
N GLU A 114 55.42 -43.10 47.83
CA GLU A 114 56.00 -43.09 46.50
C GLU A 114 56.10 -41.63 46.07
N ASP A 115 57.30 -41.08 46.15
CA ASP A 115 57.66 -39.80 45.54
C ASP A 115 57.47 -39.93 44.02
N ASN A 116 56.23 -39.68 43.59
CA ASN A 116 55.80 -39.70 42.19
C ASN A 116 56.44 -38.52 41.45
N SER A 117 57.74 -38.67 41.17
CA SER A 117 58.55 -37.77 40.35
C SER A 117 58.07 -37.88 38.90
N PHE A 118 57.04 -37.09 38.59
CA PHE A 118 56.49 -36.96 37.24
C PHE A 118 57.56 -36.41 36.29
N ASN A 119 58.22 -37.32 35.57
CA ASN A 119 59.19 -36.95 34.56
C ASN A 119 58.45 -36.41 33.34
N ILE A 120 58.66 -35.13 33.04
CA ILE A 120 58.09 -34.43 31.87
C ILE A 120 58.42 -35.15 30.54
N LYS A 121 59.49 -35.97 30.53
CA LYS A 121 59.92 -36.80 29.40
C LYS A 121 59.01 -38.00 29.11
N ASP A 122 58.22 -38.44 30.10
CA ASP A 122 57.30 -39.58 29.96
C ASP A 122 55.93 -39.14 29.41
N ILE A 123 55.71 -37.83 29.23
CA ILE A 123 54.52 -37.27 28.59
C ILE A 123 54.55 -37.62 27.09
N ASN A 124 53.68 -38.55 26.69
CA ASN A 124 53.48 -38.84 25.28
C ASN A 124 52.69 -37.71 24.59
N SER A 125 53.40 -36.69 24.12
CA SER A 125 52.82 -35.50 23.46
C SER A 125 51.98 -35.85 22.22
N LYS A 126 52.29 -36.96 21.52
CA LYS A 126 51.48 -37.43 20.39
C LYS A 126 50.09 -37.88 20.85
N LYS A 127 50.01 -38.67 21.93
CA LYS A 127 48.74 -39.12 22.53
C LYS A 127 47.93 -37.94 23.07
N LEU A 128 48.59 -36.98 23.72
CA LEU A 128 47.94 -35.77 24.24
C LEU A 128 47.37 -34.90 23.09
N ASN A 129 48.14 -34.65 22.05
CA ASN A 129 47.69 -33.87 20.89
C ASN A 129 46.57 -34.58 20.12
N GLN A 130 46.57 -35.92 20.05
CA GLN A 130 45.46 -36.70 19.50
C GLN A 130 44.18 -36.55 20.34
N GLN A 131 44.29 -36.60 21.68
CA GLN A 131 43.15 -36.40 22.57
C GLN A 131 42.59 -34.96 22.47
N LEU A 132 43.46 -33.96 22.38
CA LEU A 132 43.06 -32.57 22.12
C LEU A 132 42.33 -32.45 20.78
N LEU A 133 42.89 -32.98 19.69
CA LEU A 133 42.26 -32.95 18.36
C LEU A 133 40.86 -33.59 18.36
N LEU A 134 40.70 -34.74 19.03
CA LEU A 134 39.42 -35.43 19.15
C LEU A 134 38.39 -34.63 19.95
N LEU A 135 38.81 -33.98 21.05
CA LEU A 135 37.93 -33.14 21.87
C LEU A 135 37.54 -31.85 21.15
N THR A 136 38.50 -31.15 20.55
CA THR A 136 38.26 -29.90 19.81
C THR A 136 37.32 -30.14 18.62
N ASN A 137 37.59 -31.15 17.79
CA ASN A 137 36.78 -31.41 16.60
C ASN A 137 35.36 -31.88 16.96
N LYS A 138 35.21 -32.73 17.99
CA LYS A 138 33.88 -33.16 18.47
C LYS A 138 33.04 -31.99 19.02
N ASN A 139 33.67 -31.03 19.71
CA ASN A 139 32.95 -29.88 20.25
C ASN A 139 32.51 -28.90 19.13
N ILE A 140 33.40 -28.62 18.17
CA ILE A 140 33.10 -27.76 17.01
C ILE A 140 31.94 -28.32 16.18
N ILE A 141 31.93 -29.64 15.89
CA ILE A 141 30.85 -30.27 15.13
C ILE A 141 29.51 -30.16 15.88
N ALA A 142 29.49 -30.43 17.20
CA ALA A 142 28.27 -30.34 17.99
C ALA A 142 27.73 -28.89 18.08
N GLU A 143 28.61 -27.91 18.19
CA GLU A 143 28.25 -26.48 18.17
C GLU A 143 27.72 -26.05 16.80
N GLU A 144 28.32 -26.52 15.70
CA GLU A 144 27.84 -26.23 14.34
C GLU A 144 26.46 -26.87 14.06
N GLU A 145 26.23 -28.11 14.52
CA GLU A 145 24.94 -28.79 14.39
C GLU A 145 23.84 -28.10 15.21
N ASN A 146 24.13 -27.66 16.44
CA ASN A 146 23.19 -26.89 17.25
C ASN A 146 22.86 -25.55 16.60
N ASN A 147 23.86 -24.79 16.15
CA ASN A 147 23.66 -23.54 15.42
C ASN A 147 22.83 -23.72 14.13
N LYS A 148 23.01 -24.83 13.40
CA LYS A 148 22.17 -25.17 12.24
C LYS A 148 20.72 -25.48 12.64
N ARG A 149 20.50 -26.21 13.73
CA ARG A 149 19.16 -26.52 14.26
C ARG A 149 18.42 -25.26 14.71
N GLU A 150 19.08 -24.39 15.46
CA GLU A 150 18.48 -23.13 15.92
C GLU A 150 18.05 -22.23 14.75
N LYS A 151 18.90 -22.09 13.73
CA LYS A 151 18.55 -21.35 12.50
C LYS A 151 17.35 -21.95 11.78
N LEU A 152 17.31 -23.28 11.61
CA LEU A 152 16.17 -23.97 10.99
C LEU A 152 14.88 -23.84 11.80
N GLU A 153 14.95 -23.79 13.13
CA GLU A 153 13.78 -23.54 13.98
C GLU A 153 13.30 -22.08 13.91
N GLN A 154 14.22 -21.11 13.88
CA GLN A 154 13.87 -19.70 13.70
C GLN A 154 13.22 -19.47 12.33
N GLU A 155 13.79 -20.01 11.25
CA GLU A 155 13.22 -19.93 9.90
C GLU A 155 11.81 -20.54 9.83
N LYS A 156 11.61 -21.73 10.44
CA LYS A 156 10.29 -22.36 10.53
C LYS A 156 9.28 -21.50 11.30
N LYS A 157 9.68 -20.89 12.43
CA LYS A 157 8.81 -20.00 13.22
C LYS A 157 8.40 -18.76 12.42
N ILE A 158 9.35 -18.11 11.75
CA ILE A 158 9.09 -16.95 10.87
C ILE A 158 8.10 -17.34 9.76
N LYS A 159 8.36 -18.44 9.06
CA LYS A 159 7.51 -18.93 7.96
C LYS A 159 6.09 -19.29 8.42
N GLN A 160 5.94 -19.90 9.60
CA GLN A 160 4.63 -20.19 10.19
C GLN A 160 3.87 -18.92 10.60
N GLU A 161 4.56 -17.92 11.15
CA GLU A 161 3.95 -16.64 11.51
C GLU A 161 3.50 -15.85 10.27
N GLU A 162 4.30 -15.86 9.20
CA GLU A 162 3.95 -15.25 7.91
C GLU A 162 2.76 -15.96 7.25
N GLU A 163 2.76 -17.29 7.21
CA GLU A 163 1.63 -18.07 6.67
C GLU A 163 0.35 -17.82 7.46
N LYS A 164 0.44 -17.70 8.79
CA LYS A 164 -0.71 -17.37 9.65
C LYS A 164 -1.24 -15.96 9.34
N LYS A 165 -0.37 -14.95 9.30
CA LYS A 165 -0.76 -13.56 8.94
C LYS A 165 -1.41 -13.50 7.55
N ARG A 166 -0.89 -14.25 6.57
CA ARG A 166 -1.44 -14.33 5.22
C ARG A 166 -2.83 -14.98 5.20
N LYS A 167 -3.05 -16.05 5.99
CA LYS A 167 -4.37 -16.68 6.14
C LYS A 167 -5.37 -15.75 6.82
N GLU A 168 -4.95 -15.04 7.86
CA GLU A 168 -5.78 -14.04 8.56
C GLU A 168 -6.16 -12.87 7.63
N SER A 169 -5.23 -12.37 6.81
CA SER A 169 -5.54 -11.31 5.84
C SER A 169 -6.50 -11.77 4.75
N LEU A 170 -6.34 -12.99 4.24
CA LEU A 170 -7.24 -13.56 3.22
C LEU A 170 -8.65 -13.77 3.78
N ALA A 171 -8.79 -14.31 5.00
CA ALA A 171 -10.10 -14.48 5.63
C ALA A 171 -10.83 -13.14 5.85
N LEU A 172 -10.11 -12.08 6.24
CA LEU A 172 -10.67 -10.73 6.37
C LEU A 172 -11.07 -10.10 5.02
N GLU A 173 -10.41 -10.47 3.93
CA GLU A 173 -10.74 -10.02 2.57
C GLU A 173 -11.95 -10.78 2.01
N GLU A 174 -12.00 -12.10 2.20
CA GLU A 174 -13.18 -12.93 1.86
C GLU A 174 -14.44 -12.49 2.63
N GLU A 175 -14.32 -12.15 3.91
CA GLU A 175 -15.45 -11.65 4.71
C GLU A 175 -15.98 -10.30 4.17
N LYS A 176 -15.08 -9.39 3.76
CA LYS A 176 -15.45 -8.10 3.14
C LYS A 176 -16.13 -8.31 1.80
N ILE A 177 -15.55 -9.14 0.93
CA ILE A 177 -16.12 -9.45 -0.39
C ILE A 177 -17.50 -10.12 -0.25
N SER A 178 -17.68 -11.00 0.74
CA SER A 178 -18.96 -11.64 1.04
C SER A 178 -20.02 -10.61 1.47
N LYS A 179 -19.67 -9.70 2.38
CA LYS A 179 -20.54 -8.59 2.80
C LYS A 179 -20.89 -7.65 1.65
N GLU A 180 -19.92 -7.27 0.83
CA GLU A 180 -20.13 -6.41 -0.33
C GLU A 180 -21.06 -7.05 -1.37
N LYS A 181 -20.86 -8.34 -1.68
CA LYS A 181 -21.76 -9.11 -2.57
C LYS A 181 -23.18 -9.14 -2.05
N ALA A 182 -23.38 -9.40 -0.75
CA ALA A 182 -24.72 -9.41 -0.15
C ALA A 182 -25.39 -8.03 -0.21
N LEU A 183 -24.65 -6.94 -0.04
CA LEU A 183 -25.18 -5.57 -0.22
C LEU A 183 -25.54 -5.28 -1.68
N LEU A 184 -24.70 -5.69 -2.63
CA LEU A 184 -24.95 -5.56 -4.07
C LEU A 184 -26.18 -6.36 -4.53
N GLU A 185 -26.36 -7.58 -4.03
CA GLU A 185 -27.51 -8.43 -4.34
C GLU A 185 -28.82 -7.84 -3.80
N ASN A 186 -28.84 -7.37 -2.54
CA ASN A 186 -29.99 -6.67 -1.98
C ASN A 186 -30.31 -5.39 -2.77
N LYS A 187 -29.31 -4.58 -3.11
CA LYS A 187 -29.50 -3.36 -3.92
C LYS A 187 -30.00 -3.66 -5.34
N LYS A 188 -29.59 -4.78 -5.93
CA LYS A 188 -30.11 -5.25 -7.23
C LYS A 188 -31.61 -5.59 -7.12
N ILE A 189 -32.00 -6.35 -6.09
CA ILE A 189 -33.41 -6.71 -5.86
C ILE A 189 -34.27 -5.46 -5.60
N GLU A 190 -33.75 -4.48 -4.87
CA GLU A 190 -34.43 -3.20 -4.63
C GLU A 190 -34.61 -2.38 -5.91
N LEU A 191 -33.57 -2.26 -6.73
CA LEU A 191 -33.64 -1.59 -8.04
C LEU A 191 -34.59 -2.30 -9.02
N GLU A 192 -34.66 -3.63 -8.98
CA GLU A 192 -35.56 -4.42 -9.82
C GLU A 192 -37.04 -4.15 -9.45
N LYS A 193 -37.36 -4.07 -8.16
CA LYS A 193 -38.69 -3.64 -7.66
C LYS A 193 -39.02 -2.19 -8.02
N GLN A 194 -38.09 -1.26 -7.80
CA GLN A 194 -38.29 0.15 -8.17
C GLN A 194 -38.53 0.32 -9.67
N LYS A 195 -37.89 -0.52 -10.51
CA LYS A 195 -38.11 -0.53 -11.95
C LYS A 195 -39.51 -1.06 -12.31
N GLU A 196 -39.96 -2.14 -11.67
CA GLU A 196 -41.31 -2.70 -11.86
C GLU A 196 -42.40 -1.69 -11.44
N GLU A 197 -42.26 -1.07 -10.26
CA GLU A 197 -43.15 0.00 -9.78
C GLU A 197 -43.20 1.20 -10.74
N LEU A 198 -42.03 1.63 -11.25
CA LEU A 198 -41.94 2.73 -12.21
C LEU A 198 -42.58 2.37 -13.57
N GLU A 199 -42.48 1.12 -14.01
CA GLU A 199 -43.11 0.64 -15.24
C GLU A 199 -44.63 0.57 -15.12
N ILE A 200 -45.16 0.14 -13.98
CA ILE A 200 -46.60 0.20 -13.64
C ILE A 200 -47.08 1.66 -13.65
N LEU A 201 -46.40 2.55 -12.92
CA LEU A 201 -46.78 3.97 -12.81
C LEU A 201 -46.70 4.71 -14.15
N LYS A 202 -45.73 4.36 -15.01
CA LYS A 202 -45.64 4.86 -16.38
C LYS A 202 -46.83 4.41 -17.23
N ASN A 203 -47.25 3.15 -17.13
CA ASN A 203 -48.40 2.63 -17.87
C ASN A 203 -49.72 3.24 -17.38
N GLU A 204 -49.87 3.44 -16.08
CA GLU A 204 -51.00 4.17 -15.49
C GLU A 204 -51.07 5.62 -15.99
N ALA A 205 -49.95 6.34 -15.99
CA ALA A 205 -49.87 7.71 -16.51
C ALA A 205 -50.20 7.81 -18.01
N ILE A 206 -49.83 6.80 -18.82
CA ILE A 206 -50.21 6.72 -20.25
C ILE A 206 -51.72 6.51 -20.39
N ASN A 207 -52.32 5.61 -19.62
CA ASN A 207 -53.76 5.37 -19.64
C ASN A 207 -54.55 6.62 -19.23
N LEU A 208 -54.16 7.25 -18.11
CA LEU A 208 -54.79 8.48 -17.61
C LEU A 208 -54.67 9.64 -18.62
N ARG A 209 -53.53 9.76 -19.31
CA ARG A 209 -53.35 10.72 -20.42
C ARG A 209 -54.28 10.42 -21.60
N ASN A 210 -54.47 9.16 -21.96
CA ASN A 210 -55.38 8.77 -23.04
C ASN A 210 -56.85 9.04 -22.68
N GLU A 211 -57.24 8.81 -21.43
CA GLU A 211 -58.56 9.19 -20.90
C GLU A 211 -58.78 10.71 -20.92
N MET A 212 -57.77 11.51 -20.54
CA MET A 212 -57.81 12.97 -20.66
C MET A 212 -57.93 13.45 -22.12
N ILE A 213 -57.24 12.80 -23.07
CA ILE A 213 -57.35 13.12 -24.50
C ILE A 213 -58.74 12.77 -25.03
N ASN A 214 -59.28 11.59 -24.68
CA ASN A 214 -60.60 11.16 -25.11
C ASN A 214 -61.71 12.04 -24.52
N SER A 215 -61.66 12.35 -23.23
CA SER A 215 -62.62 13.27 -22.59
C SER A 215 -62.52 14.70 -23.13
N LYS A 216 -61.32 15.23 -23.39
CA LYS A 216 -61.14 16.51 -24.10
C LYS A 216 -61.77 16.48 -25.49
N LYS A 217 -61.59 15.40 -26.25
CA LYS A 217 -62.19 15.24 -27.58
C LYS A 217 -63.72 15.16 -27.53
N ILE A 218 -64.29 14.48 -26.53
CA ILE A 218 -65.74 14.45 -26.31
C ILE A 218 -66.25 15.85 -25.96
N LEU A 219 -65.58 16.58 -25.07
CA LEU A 219 -65.94 17.97 -24.73
C LEU A 219 -65.80 18.94 -25.91
N GLU A 220 -64.87 18.69 -26.83
CA GLU A 220 -64.73 19.45 -28.08
C GLU A 220 -65.87 19.12 -29.06
N MET A 221 -66.24 17.85 -29.21
CA MET A 221 -67.42 17.42 -30.00
C MET A 221 -68.74 17.96 -29.42
N GLU A 222 -68.93 17.90 -28.10
CA GLU A 222 -70.11 18.49 -27.42
C GLU A 222 -70.15 20.01 -27.58
N LYS A 223 -68.99 20.68 -27.67
CA LYS A 223 -68.90 22.10 -28.03
C LYS A 223 -69.30 22.34 -29.49
N GLU A 224 -68.85 21.51 -30.42
CA GLU A 224 -69.20 21.62 -31.84
C GLU A 224 -70.71 21.35 -32.07
N GLU A 225 -71.30 20.38 -31.37
CA GLU A 225 -72.75 20.13 -31.38
C GLU A 225 -73.54 21.26 -30.70
N ALA A 226 -73.05 21.83 -29.58
CA ALA A 226 -73.67 23.00 -28.96
C ALA A 226 -73.56 24.28 -29.81
N ILE A 227 -72.55 24.39 -30.68
CA ILE A 227 -72.43 25.46 -31.68
C ILE A 227 -73.36 25.20 -32.88
N ALA A 228 -73.70 23.95 -33.18
CA ALA A 228 -74.66 23.60 -34.23
C ALA A 228 -76.12 24.01 -33.92
N GLU A 229 -76.49 24.21 -32.64
CA GLU A 229 -77.80 24.80 -32.28
C GLU A 229 -77.82 26.34 -32.24
N VAL A 230 -76.68 27.04 -32.31
CA VAL A 230 -76.62 28.51 -32.27
C VAL A 230 -75.58 29.09 -33.25
N ALA A 231 -75.85 28.99 -34.55
CA ALA A 231 -75.28 29.90 -35.56
C ALA A 231 -76.05 29.89 -36.92
N GLU A 232 -77.13 30.65 -37.03
CA GLU A 232 -77.26 31.48 -38.24
C GLU A 232 -76.30 32.67 -38.10
N VAL A 233 -75.63 33.04 -39.20
CA VAL A 233 -74.85 34.28 -39.44
C VAL A 233 -73.36 34.32 -39.02
N LYS A 234 -72.49 34.01 -39.99
CA LYS A 234 -71.23 34.69 -40.45
C LYS A 234 -70.09 34.93 -39.41
N VAL A 235 -68.86 34.41 -39.63
CA VAL A 235 -67.80 34.92 -40.56
C VAL A 235 -67.43 36.39 -40.22
N GLU A 236 -66.20 36.77 -39.85
CA GLU A 236 -64.84 36.37 -40.32
C GLU A 236 -63.75 36.63 -39.23
N GLU A 237 -62.53 36.08 -39.42
CA GLU A 237 -61.14 36.45 -38.97
C GLU A 237 -60.89 37.49 -37.82
N GLU A 238 -59.81 37.50 -37.03
CA GLU A 238 -58.43 36.95 -37.12
C GLU A 238 -57.76 37.05 -35.71
N ALA A 239 -56.90 36.11 -35.28
CA ALA A 239 -55.96 36.34 -34.15
C ALA A 239 -54.83 35.28 -34.04
N GLU A 240 -53.59 35.77 -34.16
CA GLU A 240 -52.31 35.05 -34.12
C GLU A 240 -52.09 34.09 -32.92
N GLU A 241 -51.71 32.83 -33.18
CA GLU A 241 -51.12 31.96 -32.15
C GLU A 241 -49.61 32.25 -31.97
N LYS A 242 -49.23 32.77 -30.80
CA LYS A 242 -47.81 32.82 -30.38
C LYS A 242 -47.40 31.51 -29.74
N ILE A 243 -46.53 30.78 -30.44
CA ILE A 243 -45.80 29.63 -29.91
C ILE A 243 -44.91 30.09 -28.74
N ILE A 244 -45.13 29.52 -27.55
CA ILE A 244 -44.26 29.71 -26.39
C ILE A 244 -43.26 28.54 -26.35
N GLU A 245 -42.02 28.80 -26.75
CA GLU A 245 -40.90 27.89 -26.45
C GLU A 245 -40.65 27.85 -24.95
N ILE A 246 -40.83 26.68 -24.32
CA ILE A 246 -40.38 26.46 -22.95
C ILE A 246 -38.89 26.12 -22.99
N LYS A 247 -38.04 27.12 -22.74
CA LYS A 247 -36.62 26.90 -22.39
C LYS A 247 -36.50 26.65 -20.89
N GLU A 248 -36.17 25.42 -20.52
CA GLU A 248 -35.75 25.10 -19.15
C GLU A 248 -34.32 25.60 -18.90
N GLU A 249 -34.18 26.85 -18.45
CA GLU A 249 -32.99 27.25 -17.68
C GLU A 249 -33.20 26.86 -16.21
N ILE A 250 -32.73 25.66 -15.83
CA ILE A 250 -32.58 25.30 -14.41
C ILE A 250 -31.39 26.09 -13.84
N LYS A 251 -31.68 27.25 -13.28
CA LYS A 251 -30.75 27.99 -12.40
C LYS A 251 -30.94 27.54 -10.97
N GLU A 252 -30.22 26.48 -10.57
CA GLU A 252 -30.02 26.21 -9.15
C GLU A 252 -29.27 27.39 -8.51
N LYS A 253 -29.92 28.02 -7.52
CA LYS A 253 -29.25 28.89 -6.55
C LYS A 253 -29.25 28.19 -5.21
N THR A 254 -28.17 27.49 -4.94
CA THR A 254 -27.86 26.93 -3.63
C THR A 254 -26.54 27.55 -3.18
N PRO A 255 -26.47 28.21 -2.00
CA PRO A 255 -25.22 28.81 -1.51
C PRO A 255 -24.32 27.71 -0.92
N MET A 256 -23.76 26.87 -1.79
CA MET A 256 -22.63 26.00 -1.48
C MET A 256 -21.34 26.77 -1.71
N SER A 257 -20.34 26.53 -0.87
CA SER A 257 -19.00 27.11 -1.03
C SER A 257 -18.43 26.79 -2.41
N GLU A 258 -17.66 27.72 -2.98
CA GLU A 258 -16.98 27.55 -4.28
C GLU A 258 -15.83 26.54 -4.16
N ASN A 259 -16.18 25.27 -3.95
CA ASN A 259 -15.26 24.15 -3.95
C ASN A 259 -14.85 23.87 -5.41
N LYS A 260 -14.06 24.78 -6.00
CA LYS A 260 -13.58 24.67 -7.37
C LYS A 260 -12.78 23.38 -7.50
N PHE A 261 -13.31 22.43 -8.25
CA PHE A 261 -12.61 21.19 -8.58
C PHE A 261 -11.48 21.45 -9.57
N VAL A 262 -10.40 20.69 -9.43
CA VAL A 262 -9.26 20.68 -10.36
C VAL A 262 -9.18 19.33 -11.05
N SER A 263 -9.09 19.36 -12.37
CA SER A 263 -8.94 18.18 -13.22
C SER A 263 -7.49 17.72 -13.28
N LEU A 264 -7.25 16.44 -13.08
CA LEU A 264 -5.92 15.82 -12.97
C LEU A 264 -5.93 14.43 -13.64
N ILE A 265 -4.74 13.89 -13.90
CA ILE A 265 -4.57 12.47 -14.26
C ILE A 265 -3.59 11.85 -13.26
N ASN A 266 -3.99 10.82 -12.53
CA ASN A 266 -3.06 10.02 -11.74
C ASN A 266 -2.30 9.06 -12.66
N ILE A 267 -0.99 9.00 -12.50
CA ILE A 267 -0.07 8.22 -13.33
C ILE A 267 0.38 6.96 -12.58
N ALA A 268 0.67 7.10 -11.29
CA ALA A 268 1.13 6.03 -10.42
C ALA A 268 0.91 6.34 -8.94
N LYS A 269 0.72 5.28 -8.14
CA LYS A 269 0.80 5.30 -6.67
C LYS A 269 2.00 4.48 -6.21
N ILE A 270 2.98 5.11 -5.58
CA ILE A 270 4.29 4.52 -5.30
C ILE A 270 4.39 4.13 -3.83
N LYS A 271 4.54 2.81 -3.59
CA LYS A 271 4.84 2.22 -2.28
C LYS A 271 6.34 1.92 -2.16
N GLY A 272 7.17 2.97 -2.05
CA GLY A 272 8.63 2.84 -1.85
C GLY A 272 9.46 3.67 -2.82
N SER A 273 10.58 3.13 -3.31
CA SER A 273 11.49 3.82 -4.22
C SER A 273 10.94 3.89 -5.64
N LEU A 274 10.89 5.09 -6.19
CA LEU A 274 10.53 5.34 -7.59
C LEU A 274 11.72 5.04 -8.52
N TYR A 275 11.55 4.08 -9.43
CA TYR A 275 12.60 3.73 -10.40
C TYR A 275 12.80 4.83 -11.44
N LYS A 276 14.06 5.21 -11.67
CA LYS A 276 14.41 6.24 -12.66
C LYS A 276 13.85 5.93 -14.06
N SER A 277 13.93 4.68 -14.50
CA SER A 277 13.37 4.24 -15.80
C SER A 277 11.87 4.50 -15.94
N TYR A 278 11.10 4.49 -14.85
CA TYR A 278 9.69 4.84 -14.86
C TYR A 278 9.47 6.35 -14.94
N LEU A 279 10.28 7.15 -14.22
CA LEU A 279 10.31 8.61 -14.37
C LEU A 279 10.68 9.04 -15.79
N ASP A 280 11.73 8.43 -16.36
CA ASP A 280 12.19 8.69 -17.73
C ASP A 280 11.08 8.32 -18.74
N LYS A 281 10.34 7.23 -18.50
CA LYS A 281 9.19 6.83 -19.33
C LYS A 281 8.06 7.87 -19.27
N ILE A 282 7.61 8.29 -18.09
CA ILE A 282 6.48 9.24 -18.01
C ILE A 282 6.89 10.63 -18.53
N THR A 283 8.09 11.12 -18.18
CA THR A 283 8.55 12.46 -18.56
C THR A 283 8.81 12.62 -20.06
N SER A 284 9.05 11.51 -20.78
CA SER A 284 9.13 11.52 -22.24
C SER A 284 7.77 11.78 -22.94
N ILE A 285 6.65 11.57 -22.24
CA ILE A 285 5.29 11.82 -22.76
C ILE A 285 4.85 13.25 -22.43
N ASN A 286 5.09 13.70 -21.19
CA ASN A 286 4.90 15.09 -20.77
C ASN A 286 5.84 15.39 -19.58
N SER A 287 6.53 16.52 -19.62
CA SER A 287 7.48 16.91 -18.58
C SER A 287 6.82 17.45 -17.30
N ASP A 288 5.55 17.88 -17.33
CA ASP A 288 4.89 18.52 -16.18
C ASP A 288 4.29 17.52 -15.16
N VAL A 289 5.14 16.63 -14.64
CA VAL A 289 4.77 15.68 -13.58
C VAL A 289 4.79 16.38 -12.21
N LYS A 290 3.66 16.36 -11.49
CA LYS A 290 3.58 16.76 -10.08
C LYS A 290 3.75 15.55 -9.16
N LEU A 291 4.47 15.74 -8.05
CA LEU A 291 4.63 14.76 -6.97
C LEU A 291 3.74 15.15 -5.79
N CYS A 292 2.67 14.40 -5.57
CA CYS A 292 1.71 14.62 -4.50
C CYS A 292 1.79 13.50 -3.45
N ARG A 293 1.11 13.66 -2.32
CA ARG A 293 0.96 12.63 -1.27
C ARG A 293 -0.51 12.28 -1.06
N ASP A 294 -0.81 10.99 -0.93
CA ASP A 294 -2.13 10.56 -0.49
C ASP A 294 -2.32 10.68 1.03
N ASP A 295 -3.53 10.38 1.52
CA ASP A 295 -3.87 10.45 2.95
C ASP A 295 -3.11 9.42 3.82
N LEU A 296 -2.45 8.44 3.18
CA LEU A 296 -1.56 7.46 3.80
C LEU A 296 -0.08 7.84 3.63
N ASN A 297 0.19 9.08 3.22
CA ASN A 297 1.52 9.66 3.00
C ASN A 297 2.39 8.85 2.01
N ARG A 298 1.77 8.23 1.01
CA ARG A 298 2.43 7.57 -0.12
C ARG A 298 2.57 8.57 -1.27
N ILE A 299 3.62 8.45 -2.08
CA ILE A 299 3.86 9.35 -3.21
C ILE A 299 2.94 8.96 -4.36
N GLU A 300 2.23 9.93 -4.90
CA GLU A 300 1.40 9.80 -6.09
C GLU A 300 1.88 10.77 -7.16
N LEU A 301 1.93 10.30 -8.41
CA LEU A 301 2.34 11.11 -9.55
C LEU A 301 1.11 11.56 -10.33
N TYR A 302 1.06 12.85 -10.65
CA TYR A 302 -0.05 13.48 -11.33
C TYR A 302 0.40 14.32 -12.54
N TYR A 303 -0.45 14.42 -13.56
CA TYR A 303 -0.42 15.52 -14.52
C TYR A 303 -1.53 16.53 -14.21
N GLY A 304 -1.26 17.79 -14.50
CA GLY A 304 -2.19 18.91 -14.33
C GLY A 304 -1.80 19.84 -13.16
N PRO A 305 -2.73 20.71 -12.72
CA PRO A 305 -4.15 20.73 -13.07
C PRO A 305 -4.44 21.18 -14.51
N PHE A 306 -5.47 20.61 -15.13
CA PHE A 306 -5.92 20.95 -16.47
C PHE A 306 -7.05 21.98 -16.44
N GLU A 307 -6.97 22.99 -17.32
CA GLU A 307 -8.05 23.96 -17.56
C GLU A 307 -9.06 23.47 -18.60
N ASP A 308 -8.62 22.65 -19.57
CA ASP A 308 -9.44 22.08 -20.64
C ASP A 308 -9.44 20.55 -20.58
N ASN A 309 -10.64 19.96 -20.62
CA ASN A 309 -10.87 18.52 -20.62
C ASN A 309 -10.40 17.86 -21.94
N SER A 310 -10.36 18.59 -23.05
CA SER A 310 -9.84 18.09 -24.33
C SER A 310 -8.34 17.76 -24.22
N ILE A 311 -7.56 18.66 -23.61
CA ILE A 311 -6.12 18.47 -23.36
C ILE A 311 -5.88 17.32 -22.40
N ARG A 312 -6.72 17.19 -21.34
CA ARG A 312 -6.70 16.08 -20.40
C ARG A 312 -6.88 14.74 -21.12
N ASN A 313 -7.94 14.61 -21.92
CA ASN A 313 -8.30 13.37 -22.59
C ASN A 313 -7.27 12.94 -23.65
N ASP A 314 -6.69 13.90 -24.39
CA ASP A 314 -5.66 13.58 -25.38
C ASP A 314 -4.31 13.20 -24.73
N LEU A 315 -3.96 13.78 -23.58
CA LEU A 315 -2.81 13.29 -22.82
C LEU A 315 -3.09 11.90 -22.23
N TYR A 316 -4.29 11.67 -21.68
CA TYR A 316 -4.68 10.38 -21.13
C TYR A 316 -4.57 9.25 -22.16
N LYS A 317 -5.06 9.46 -23.39
CA LYS A 317 -4.87 8.50 -24.51
C LYS A 317 -3.40 8.22 -24.78
N LYS A 318 -2.54 9.25 -24.84
CA LYS A 318 -1.09 9.06 -25.04
C LYS A 318 -0.44 8.23 -23.93
N LEU A 319 -0.89 8.35 -22.68
CA LEU A 319 -0.38 7.52 -21.58
C LEU A 319 -0.76 6.04 -21.78
N GLN A 320 -1.99 5.77 -22.21
CA GLN A 320 -2.48 4.43 -22.53
C GLN A 320 -1.71 3.84 -23.72
N GLU A 321 -1.55 4.57 -24.83
CA GLU A 321 -0.79 4.17 -26.01
C GLU A 321 0.69 3.86 -25.71
N ASN A 322 1.30 4.57 -24.76
CA ASN A 322 2.66 4.32 -24.30
C ASN A 322 2.75 3.22 -23.22
N GLY A 323 1.68 2.49 -22.93
CA GLY A 323 1.67 1.40 -21.96
C GLY A 323 1.80 1.88 -20.51
N ILE A 324 1.02 2.89 -20.13
CA ILE A 324 0.80 3.30 -18.73
C ILE A 324 -0.69 3.07 -18.42
N GLU A 325 -1.07 1.79 -18.47
CA GLU A 325 -2.46 1.33 -18.38
C GLU A 325 -3.13 1.67 -17.05
N ASN A 326 -2.35 1.67 -15.96
CA ASN A 326 -2.81 1.98 -14.59
C ASN A 326 -3.05 3.49 -14.33
N SER A 327 -2.93 4.35 -15.34
CA SER A 327 -3.28 5.76 -15.21
C SER A 327 -4.79 5.96 -15.23
N TYR A 328 -5.30 6.98 -14.54
CA TYR A 328 -6.74 7.27 -14.49
C TYR A 328 -7.01 8.76 -14.23
N GLU A 329 -8.13 9.26 -14.74
CA GLU A 329 -8.57 10.65 -14.53
C GLU A 329 -9.08 10.87 -13.10
N VAL A 330 -8.76 12.04 -12.52
CA VAL A 330 -9.10 12.38 -11.13
C VAL A 330 -9.56 13.82 -11.05
N GLU A 331 -10.57 14.08 -10.25
CA GLU A 331 -10.99 15.43 -9.87
C GLU A 331 -10.84 15.57 -8.35
N LEU A 332 -10.06 16.57 -7.92
CA LEU A 332 -9.86 16.90 -6.50
C LEU A 332 -10.45 18.28 -6.22
N THR A 333 -10.83 18.57 -4.98
CA THR A 333 -11.08 19.97 -4.60
C THR A 333 -9.76 20.75 -4.62
N LYS A 334 -9.80 22.06 -4.90
CA LYS A 334 -8.59 22.89 -4.86
C LYS A 334 -7.86 22.79 -3.51
N GLU A 335 -8.59 22.80 -2.40
CA GLU A 335 -8.02 22.68 -1.05
C GLU A 335 -7.28 21.34 -0.84
N GLU A 336 -7.85 20.24 -1.34
CA GLU A 336 -7.26 18.91 -1.26
C GLU A 336 -6.04 18.77 -2.18
N PHE A 337 -6.09 19.34 -3.38
CA PHE A 337 -4.94 19.42 -4.28
C PHE A 337 -3.79 20.23 -3.67
N ASP A 338 -4.07 21.45 -3.18
CA ASP A 338 -3.07 22.29 -2.55
C ASP A 338 -2.44 21.56 -1.34
N LYS A 339 -3.25 20.95 -0.46
CA LYS A 339 -2.77 20.16 0.68
C LYS A 339 -1.91 18.94 0.29
N ARG A 340 -2.19 18.29 -0.85
CA ARG A 340 -1.49 17.07 -1.27
C ARG A 340 -0.26 17.32 -2.13
N CYS A 341 -0.22 18.44 -2.86
CA CYS A 341 0.77 18.71 -3.91
C CYS A 341 1.65 19.94 -3.65
N ASN A 342 1.20 20.89 -2.83
CA ASN A 342 1.96 22.10 -2.46
C ASN A 342 2.37 21.99 -0.97
N TYR A 343 3.66 21.74 -0.73
CA TYR A 343 4.24 21.48 0.62
C TYR A 343 4.89 22.71 1.25
#